data_AF-A0A533URA6-F1
#
_entry.id   AF-A0A533URA6-F1
#
_cell.length_a   1.000
_cell.length_b   1.000
_cell.length_c   1.000
_cell.angle_alpha   90.00
_cell.angle_beta   90.00
_cell.angle_gamma   90.00
#
_symmetry.space_group_name_H-M   'P 1'
#
loop_
_entity.id
_entity.type
_entity.pdbx_description
1 polymer ?
#
loop_
_entity_poly.entity_id
_entity_poly.type
_entity_poly.pdbx_seq_one_letter_code
_entity_poly.pdbx_strand_id
1 'polypeptide(L)'
;MKIGIKLIPAFILILLVPLTSYEQQTGTLEIDLKSVSGEMTDYHGMTLKIYQDNQKIPFKIIDSLTSNPYKVSLPIGYQYKVEVYASSMYANLGYVDLQDSNEKLDLIIPNPGSILFTAVYNDGLTPITNATVVVKSSNGTYEYWTPSTTNEDGKTIRFWLQPTISNDDYYIANISIGKNLSYNYYPINILQGASNNIKIVTPWPSVAPPLVATVYKSSLQKVSKSDGNLVLQLYDNNDNKISESKVDVRGKGYFSNLKVGSYILRAIDLNGGNNRVWGVTNIILDGKQTSVQIFKNQTNNKILNTTQTVLYSNEGSVNSDPITISQNVQTVISHDLLIDIKAWNDNSSTISNSKLLSDVGIKANHIPSWITNNAKWVMDGKITEIDFVNAIMYLHTSGIIK
;
A
#
# COMPACT_ATOMS: atom_id res chain seq x y z
N MET A 1 6.64 -52.56 -68.85
CA MET A 1 8.09 -52.46 -69.17
C MET A 1 8.75 -51.66 -68.05
N LYS A 2 9.74 -52.25 -67.35
CA LYS A 2 10.29 -51.74 -66.07
C LYS A 2 10.95 -50.36 -66.24
N ILE A 3 10.53 -49.39 -65.44
CA ILE A 3 11.20 -48.09 -65.28
C ILE A 3 12.19 -48.24 -64.12
N GLY A 4 13.49 -48.30 -64.44
CA GLY A 4 14.56 -48.33 -63.43
C GLY A 4 14.92 -46.92 -62.99
N ILE A 5 14.68 -46.60 -61.72
CA ILE A 5 15.12 -45.34 -61.09
C ILE A 5 16.57 -45.55 -60.64
N LYS A 6 17.52 -44.81 -61.25
CA LYS A 6 18.89 -44.69 -60.74
C LYS A 6 18.91 -43.64 -59.63
N LEU A 7 19.15 -44.05 -58.39
CA LEU A 7 19.51 -43.12 -57.31
C LEU A 7 20.97 -42.66 -57.51
N ILE A 8 21.17 -41.34 -57.56
CA ILE A 8 22.48 -40.70 -57.42
C ILE A 8 22.61 -40.31 -55.94
N PRO A 9 23.64 -40.75 -55.19
CA PRO A 9 23.83 -40.29 -53.83
C PRO A 9 24.32 -38.85 -53.84
N ALA A 10 23.49 -37.91 -53.39
CA ALA A 10 23.90 -36.55 -53.12
C ALA A 10 24.63 -36.53 -51.77
N PHE A 11 25.94 -36.29 -51.79
CA PHE A 11 26.72 -36.06 -50.59
C PHE A 11 26.45 -34.62 -50.11
N ILE A 12 25.60 -34.46 -49.10
CA ILE A 12 25.39 -33.18 -48.43
C ILE A 12 26.57 -32.96 -47.50
N LEU A 13 27.49 -32.08 -47.89
CA LEU A 13 28.58 -31.61 -47.04
C LEU A 13 28.00 -30.58 -46.05
N ILE A 14 27.71 -31.02 -44.82
CA ILE A 14 27.33 -30.13 -43.72
C ILE A 14 28.61 -29.44 -43.23
N LEU A 15 28.82 -28.19 -43.65
CA LEU A 15 29.84 -27.32 -43.04
C LEU A 15 29.39 -26.98 -41.61
N LEU A 16 29.92 -27.70 -40.62
CA LEU A 16 29.89 -27.25 -39.23
C LEU A 16 30.78 -26.01 -39.12
N VAL A 17 30.18 -24.83 -39.17
CA VAL A 17 30.85 -23.60 -38.74
C VAL A 17 30.84 -23.64 -37.21
N PRO A 18 31.99 -23.68 -36.52
CA PRO A 18 31.99 -23.60 -35.06
C PRO A 18 31.40 -22.25 -34.67
N LEU A 19 30.31 -22.28 -33.88
CA LEU A 19 29.83 -21.10 -33.17
C LEU A 19 30.91 -20.74 -32.15
N THR A 20 31.87 -19.90 -32.54
CA THR A 20 32.78 -19.28 -31.60
C THR A 20 31.97 -18.26 -30.79
N SER A 21 31.48 -18.68 -29.63
CA SER A 21 31.07 -17.75 -28.58
C SER A 21 32.31 -16.95 -28.17
N TYR A 22 32.45 -15.71 -28.66
CA TYR A 22 33.50 -14.82 -28.17
C TYR A 22 33.21 -14.54 -26.70
N GLU A 23 34.09 -15.01 -25.83
CA GLU A 23 34.07 -14.64 -24.42
C GLU A 23 34.41 -13.15 -24.35
N GLN A 24 33.41 -12.33 -23.99
CA GLN A 24 33.58 -10.89 -23.93
C GLN A 24 34.49 -10.56 -22.74
N GLN A 25 35.67 -10.01 -23.01
CA GLN A 25 36.61 -9.63 -21.97
C GLN A 25 35.98 -8.57 -21.06
N THR A 26 36.05 -8.79 -19.75
CA THR A 26 35.48 -7.92 -18.73
C THR A 26 36.55 -7.22 -17.91
N GLY A 27 36.31 -5.96 -17.56
CA GLY A 27 37.08 -5.18 -16.58
C GLY A 27 36.24 -4.93 -15.33
N THR A 28 36.88 -4.39 -14.29
CA THR A 28 36.22 -3.95 -13.06
C THR A 28 36.12 -2.43 -13.03
N LEU A 29 34.91 -1.92 -12.88
CA LEU A 29 34.67 -0.53 -12.55
C LEU A 29 34.49 -0.40 -11.03
N GLU A 30 35.36 0.37 -10.37
CA GLU A 30 35.21 0.79 -8.99
C GLU A 30 34.50 2.15 -8.94
N ILE A 31 33.37 2.21 -8.25
CA ILE A 31 32.52 3.40 -8.11
C ILE A 31 32.62 3.88 -6.67
N ASP A 32 33.21 5.05 -6.48
CA ASP A 32 33.30 5.71 -5.18
C ASP A 32 32.17 6.72 -5.06
N LEU A 33 31.33 6.57 -4.02
CA LEU A 33 30.36 7.59 -3.66
C LEU A 33 30.98 8.52 -2.63
N LYS A 34 31.16 9.78 -2.99
CA LYS A 34 31.84 10.78 -2.16
C LYS A 34 30.89 11.89 -1.74
N SER A 35 31.08 12.41 -0.54
CA SER A 35 30.44 13.66 -0.12
C SER A 35 30.97 14.85 -0.95
N VAL A 36 30.34 16.01 -0.82
CA VAL A 36 30.86 17.26 -1.40
C VAL A 36 32.24 17.66 -0.85
N SER A 37 32.65 17.14 0.32
CA SER A 37 33.99 17.33 0.90
C SER A 37 35.02 16.33 0.36
N GLY A 38 34.61 15.34 -0.45
CA GLY A 38 35.48 14.33 -1.03
C GLY A 38 35.67 13.07 -0.18
N GLU A 39 35.01 12.95 0.96
CA GLU A 39 35.06 11.79 1.85
C GLU A 39 34.09 10.70 1.37
N MET A 40 34.35 9.43 1.69
CA MET A 40 33.42 8.34 1.38
C MET A 40 32.11 8.52 2.16
N THR A 41 30.97 8.41 1.48
CA THR A 41 29.65 8.58 2.09
C THR A 41 28.94 7.26 2.36
N ASP A 42 27.88 7.32 3.16
CA ASP A 42 27.00 6.18 3.41
C ASP A 42 26.27 5.77 2.12
N TYR A 43 26.09 4.47 1.91
CA TYR A 43 25.50 3.91 0.68
C TYR A 43 24.11 3.33 0.87
N HIS A 44 23.57 3.32 2.10
CA HIS A 44 22.29 2.67 2.36
C HIS A 44 21.14 3.39 1.65
N GLY A 45 20.30 2.62 0.96
CA GLY A 45 19.19 3.16 0.17
C GLY A 45 19.63 3.88 -1.12
N MET A 46 20.86 3.64 -1.59
CA MET A 46 21.33 4.09 -2.89
C MET A 46 21.26 2.97 -3.94
N THR A 47 21.00 3.38 -5.18
CA THR A 47 20.89 2.50 -6.35
C THR A 47 21.70 3.06 -7.52
N LEU A 48 22.09 2.20 -8.45
CA LEU A 48 22.81 2.61 -9.66
C LEU A 48 22.07 2.16 -10.91
N LYS A 49 22.08 3.01 -11.94
CA LYS A 49 21.76 2.62 -13.31
C LYS A 49 22.97 2.85 -14.18
N ILE A 50 23.42 1.80 -14.85
CA ILE A 50 24.61 1.81 -15.70
C ILE A 50 24.15 1.63 -17.14
N TYR A 51 24.51 2.57 -17.99
CA TYR A 51 24.20 2.58 -19.42
C TYR A 51 25.50 2.37 -20.20
N GLN A 52 25.42 1.57 -21.24
CA GLN A 52 26.54 1.29 -22.13
C GLN A 52 26.42 2.18 -23.38
N ASP A 53 27.48 2.90 -23.70
CA ASP A 53 27.57 3.90 -24.78
C ASP A 53 26.37 4.87 -24.76
N ASN A 54 25.73 5.04 -25.93
CA ASN A 54 24.60 5.94 -26.13
C ASN A 54 23.24 5.23 -25.96
N GLN A 55 23.20 4.07 -25.31
CA GLN A 55 21.95 3.35 -25.09
C GLN A 55 21.04 4.10 -24.11
N LYS A 56 19.74 4.14 -24.42
CA LYS A 56 18.72 4.76 -23.55
C LYS A 56 18.22 3.82 -22.44
N ILE A 57 18.46 2.52 -22.57
CA ILE A 57 18.05 1.51 -21.61
C ILE A 57 19.28 1.15 -20.76
N PRO A 58 19.15 1.01 -19.42
CA PRO A 58 20.27 0.58 -18.60
C PRO A 58 20.77 -0.80 -19.04
N PHE A 59 22.08 -0.92 -19.22
CA PHE A 59 22.77 -2.19 -19.37
C PHE A 59 22.72 -3.00 -18.08
N LYS A 60 22.81 -2.33 -16.93
CA LYS A 60 22.73 -2.95 -15.60
C LYS A 60 22.05 -2.01 -14.60
N ILE A 61 21.20 -2.58 -13.75
CA ILE A 61 20.55 -1.89 -12.63
C ILE A 61 21.01 -2.57 -11.34
N ILE A 62 21.44 -1.76 -10.37
CA ILE A 62 21.80 -2.20 -9.02
C ILE A 62 20.78 -1.60 -8.07
N ASP A 63 19.81 -2.42 -7.64
CA ASP A 63 18.67 -1.96 -6.82
C ASP A 63 19.03 -1.66 -5.36
N SER A 64 20.20 -2.10 -4.90
CA SER A 64 20.72 -1.77 -3.57
C SER A 64 22.23 -1.96 -3.53
N LEU A 65 22.94 -0.95 -3.05
CA LEU A 65 24.38 -1.04 -2.81
C LEU A 65 24.68 -1.81 -1.53
N THR A 66 25.73 -2.63 -1.58
CA THR A 66 26.22 -3.45 -0.46
C THR A 66 27.53 -2.94 0.14
N SER A 67 28.17 -1.97 -0.51
CA SER A 67 29.44 -1.38 -0.08
C SER A 67 29.67 -0.03 -0.76
N ASN A 68 30.54 0.77 -0.16
CA ASN A 68 31.17 1.92 -0.79
C ASN A 68 32.67 1.89 -0.42
N PRO A 69 33.59 1.69 -1.37
CA PRO A 69 33.38 1.68 -2.82
C PRO A 69 32.58 0.47 -3.32
N TYR A 70 31.90 0.63 -4.45
CA TYR A 70 31.16 -0.43 -5.12
C TYR A 70 31.92 -0.91 -6.36
N LYS A 71 32.13 -2.22 -6.51
CA LYS A 71 32.86 -2.79 -7.63
C LYS A 71 31.91 -3.59 -8.53
N VAL A 72 31.97 -3.34 -9.83
CA VAL A 72 31.14 -4.02 -10.82
C VAL A 72 31.97 -4.49 -12.00
N SER A 73 31.80 -5.76 -12.39
CA SER A 73 32.40 -6.29 -13.60
C SER A 73 31.54 -5.96 -14.82
N LEU A 74 32.16 -5.37 -15.84
CA LEU A 74 31.52 -4.89 -17.07
C LEU A 74 32.43 -5.19 -18.28
N PRO A 75 31.89 -5.38 -19.49
CA PRO A 75 32.70 -5.49 -20.69
C PRO A 75 33.67 -4.34 -20.94
N ILE A 76 34.91 -4.65 -21.33
CA ILE A 76 35.86 -3.61 -21.75
C ILE A 76 35.60 -3.15 -23.18
N GLY A 77 36.14 -1.98 -23.55
CA GLY A 77 36.03 -1.36 -24.86
C GLY A 77 34.79 -0.47 -25.04
N TYR A 78 34.09 -0.14 -23.94
CA TYR A 78 32.86 0.64 -23.95
C TYR A 78 32.96 1.86 -23.05
N GLN A 79 32.16 2.88 -23.37
CA GLN A 79 31.92 3.99 -22.47
C GLN A 79 30.72 3.66 -21.58
N TYR A 80 30.83 3.88 -20.28
CA TYR A 80 29.74 3.71 -19.35
C TYR A 80 29.30 5.04 -18.76
N LYS A 81 28.00 5.31 -18.83
CA LYS A 81 27.34 6.34 -18.02
C LYS A 81 26.78 5.67 -16.77
N VAL A 82 27.16 6.14 -15.60
CA VAL A 82 26.63 5.66 -14.32
C VAL A 82 25.80 6.76 -13.70
N GLU A 83 24.52 6.49 -13.46
CA GLU A 83 23.62 7.34 -12.69
C GLU A 83 23.47 6.76 -11.28
N VAL A 84 23.60 7.61 -10.26
CA VAL A 84 23.34 7.25 -8.86
C VAL A 84 22.06 7.90 -8.38
N TYR A 85 21.24 7.11 -7.70
CA TYR A 85 20.02 7.58 -7.05
C TYR A 85 20.13 7.32 -5.56
N ALA A 86 19.93 8.36 -4.75
CA ALA A 86 19.93 8.26 -3.30
C ALA A 86 18.51 8.48 -2.78
N SER A 87 17.99 7.56 -1.96
CA SER A 87 16.59 7.62 -1.47
C SER A 87 15.57 7.73 -2.61
N SER A 88 15.83 7.02 -3.72
CA SER A 88 15.06 7.07 -4.98
C SER A 88 15.03 8.42 -5.70
N MET A 89 15.87 9.39 -5.32
CA MET A 89 16.04 10.65 -6.03
C MET A 89 17.31 10.62 -6.86
N TYR A 90 17.28 11.19 -8.07
CA TYR A 90 18.47 11.36 -8.88
C TYR A 90 19.48 12.24 -8.13
N ALA A 91 20.69 11.70 -7.90
CA ALA A 91 21.71 12.37 -7.11
C ALA A 91 22.85 12.91 -7.98
N ASN A 92 23.40 12.08 -8.87
CA ASN A 92 24.49 12.47 -9.76
C ASN A 92 24.65 11.49 -10.93
N LEU A 93 25.50 11.84 -11.89
CA LEU A 93 25.98 10.94 -12.94
C LEU A 93 27.48 11.13 -13.19
N GLY A 94 28.08 10.14 -13.83
CA GLY A 94 29.46 10.19 -14.31
C GLY A 94 29.68 9.29 -15.51
N TYR A 95 30.80 9.52 -16.21
CA TYR A 95 31.19 8.75 -17.39
C TYR A 95 32.57 8.14 -17.17
N VAL A 96 32.77 6.93 -17.67
CA VAL A 96 34.05 6.23 -17.61
C VAL A 96 34.22 5.38 -18.87
N ASP A 97 35.39 5.47 -19.50
CA ASP A 97 35.77 4.60 -20.61
C ASP A 97 36.48 3.38 -20.04
N LEU A 98 35.84 2.22 -20.04
CA LEU A 98 36.42 1.00 -19.49
C LEU A 98 37.29 0.31 -20.55
N GLN A 99 38.52 0.79 -20.73
CA GLN A 99 39.45 0.24 -21.72
C GLN A 99 40.36 -0.85 -21.13
N ASP A 100 40.76 -0.68 -19.88
CA ASP A 100 41.65 -1.60 -19.16
C ASP A 100 40.90 -2.51 -18.18
N SER A 101 41.63 -3.39 -17.52
CA SER A 101 41.07 -4.36 -16.57
C SER A 101 40.47 -3.72 -15.31
N ASN A 102 40.87 -2.50 -14.94
CA ASN A 102 40.37 -1.78 -13.78
C ASN A 102 40.30 -0.27 -14.04
N GLU A 103 39.12 0.33 -13.82
CA GLU A 103 38.92 1.78 -13.86
C GLU A 103 38.17 2.26 -12.63
N LYS A 104 38.26 3.57 -12.35
CA LYS A 104 37.63 4.19 -11.18
C LYS A 104 36.75 5.37 -11.57
N LEU A 105 35.59 5.48 -10.96
CA LEU A 105 34.65 6.58 -11.12
C LEU A 105 34.23 7.15 -9.77
N ASP A 106 34.47 8.43 -9.57
CA ASP A 106 33.99 9.17 -8.40
C ASP A 106 32.65 9.84 -8.71
N LEU A 107 31.63 9.62 -7.86
CA LEU A 107 30.33 10.27 -7.94
C LEU A 107 30.08 11.08 -6.66
N ILE A 108 29.87 12.39 -6.80
CA ILE A 108 29.63 13.29 -5.67
C ILE A 108 28.15 13.24 -5.28
N ILE A 109 27.84 12.84 -4.05
CA ILE A 109 26.49 12.84 -3.51
C ILE A 109 26.19 14.21 -2.89
N PRO A 110 25.08 14.86 -3.28
CA PRO A 110 24.74 16.18 -2.79
C PRO A 110 24.34 16.14 -1.31
N ASN A 111 24.65 17.22 -0.58
CA ASN A 111 24.24 17.34 0.83
C ASN A 111 22.71 17.28 0.96
N PRO A 112 22.18 16.45 1.87
CA PRO A 112 20.75 16.37 2.11
C PRO A 112 20.20 17.71 2.60
N GLY A 113 18.98 18.02 2.17
CA GLY A 113 18.19 19.07 2.79
C GLY A 113 17.49 18.55 4.04
N SER A 114 16.84 19.45 4.77
CA SER A 114 16.05 19.07 5.93
C SER A 114 14.66 19.72 5.93
N ILE A 115 13.67 18.97 6.43
CA ILE A 115 12.30 19.44 6.57
C ILE A 115 11.75 19.13 7.94
N LEU A 116 11.09 20.11 8.54
CA LEU A 116 10.17 19.91 9.67
C LEU A 116 8.75 20.16 9.20
N PHE A 117 7.83 19.23 9.48
CA PHE A 117 6.41 19.40 9.18
C PHE A 117 5.66 19.88 10.40
N THR A 118 4.65 20.72 10.18
CA THR A 118 3.62 21.07 11.17
C THR A 118 2.26 20.70 10.60
N ALA A 119 1.60 19.70 11.15
CA ALA A 119 0.28 19.26 10.72
C ALA A 119 -0.81 20.02 11.48
N VAL A 120 -1.74 20.63 10.75
CA VAL A 120 -2.90 21.34 11.30
C VAL A 120 -4.19 20.86 10.65
N TYR A 121 -5.31 21.01 11.35
CA TYR A 121 -6.65 20.78 10.82
C TYR A 121 -6.99 21.79 9.72
N ASN A 122 -8.15 21.61 9.08
CA ASN A 122 -8.61 22.41 7.95
C ASN A 122 -8.83 23.90 8.24
N ASP A 123 -8.90 24.30 9.51
CA ASP A 123 -8.89 25.69 9.95
C ASP A 123 -7.52 26.38 9.78
N GLY A 124 -6.46 25.61 9.49
CA GLY A 124 -5.11 26.11 9.29
C GLY A 124 -4.39 26.58 10.56
N LEU A 125 -5.01 26.39 11.73
CA LEU A 125 -4.59 26.92 13.02
C LEU A 125 -4.45 25.83 14.09
N THR A 126 -5.41 24.92 14.20
CA THR A 126 -5.45 23.92 15.27
C THR A 126 -4.45 22.80 14.98
N PRO A 127 -3.45 22.56 15.86
CA PRO A 127 -2.49 21.49 15.64
C PRO A 127 -3.10 20.10 15.74
N ILE A 128 -2.59 19.17 14.94
CA ILE A 128 -2.93 17.74 15.04
C ILE A 128 -1.87 17.06 15.90
N THR A 129 -2.21 16.74 17.14
CA THR A 129 -1.34 16.00 18.07
C THR A 129 -1.43 14.50 17.82
N ASN A 130 -0.32 13.78 17.97
CA ASN A 130 -0.22 12.32 17.84
C ASN A 130 -0.59 11.77 16.45
N ALA A 131 -0.50 12.57 15.40
CA ALA A 131 -0.57 12.06 14.04
C ALA A 131 0.76 11.44 13.63
N THR A 132 0.72 10.35 12.88
CA THR A 132 1.91 9.72 12.31
C THR A 132 2.19 10.32 10.94
N VAL A 133 3.42 10.79 10.73
CA VAL A 133 3.91 11.34 9.46
C VAL A 133 4.98 10.41 8.89
N VAL A 134 4.73 9.92 7.69
CA VAL A 134 5.64 9.06 6.91
C VAL A 134 6.02 9.80 5.64
N VAL A 135 7.31 9.85 5.31
CA VAL A 135 7.80 10.48 4.07
C VAL A 135 8.27 9.40 3.11
N LYS A 136 7.78 9.44 1.87
CA LYS A 136 8.14 8.48 0.81
C LYS A 136 8.56 9.20 -0.47
N SER A 137 9.35 8.54 -1.30
CA SER A 137 9.59 9.00 -2.67
C SER A 137 8.30 8.92 -3.51
N SER A 138 8.22 9.71 -4.57
CA SER A 138 7.05 9.77 -5.48
C SER A 138 6.67 8.41 -6.08
N ASN A 139 7.67 7.56 -6.35
CA ASN A 139 7.49 6.20 -6.87
C ASN A 139 7.26 5.14 -5.77
N GLY A 140 7.28 5.51 -4.50
CA GLY A 140 7.06 4.63 -3.36
C GLY A 140 8.19 3.64 -3.04
N THR A 141 9.30 3.64 -3.77
CA THR A 141 10.41 2.68 -3.56
C THR A 141 11.30 3.05 -2.37
N TYR A 142 11.26 4.29 -1.91
CA TYR A 142 11.91 4.73 -0.69
C TYR A 142 10.88 5.23 0.33
N GLU A 143 11.05 4.79 1.57
CA GLU A 143 10.35 5.29 2.74
C GLU A 143 11.40 5.69 3.77
N TYR A 144 11.25 6.86 4.38
CA TYR A 144 12.15 7.31 5.42
C TYR A 144 12.09 6.33 6.60
N TRP A 145 13.25 5.89 7.09
CA TRP A 145 13.38 4.74 8.00
C TRP A 145 12.66 4.90 9.35
N THR A 146 12.24 6.12 9.72
CA THR A 146 11.49 6.35 10.96
C THR A 146 10.31 7.30 10.72
N PRO A 147 9.07 6.80 10.85
CA PRO A 147 7.89 7.65 10.95
C PRO A 147 8.01 8.62 12.14
N SER A 148 7.48 9.84 11.99
CA SER A 148 7.41 10.80 13.10
C SER A 148 6.00 10.88 13.66
N THR A 149 5.85 10.85 14.97
CA THR A 149 4.62 11.28 15.63
C THR A 149 4.65 12.78 15.88
N THR A 150 3.54 13.49 15.63
CA THR A 150 3.45 14.92 15.90
C THR A 150 3.27 15.22 17.39
N ASN A 151 3.94 16.25 17.88
CA ASN A 151 3.82 16.70 19.27
C ASN A 151 2.56 17.59 19.49
N GLU A 152 2.45 18.22 20.66
CA GLU A 152 1.33 19.12 21.02
C GLU A 152 1.18 20.32 20.07
N ASP A 153 2.28 20.81 19.48
CA ASP A 153 2.29 21.87 18.46
C ASP A 153 2.00 21.33 17.04
N GLY A 154 1.73 20.04 16.87
CA GLY A 154 1.55 19.40 15.57
C GLY A 154 2.86 19.22 14.78
N LYS A 155 4.02 19.41 15.43
CA LYS A 155 5.34 19.35 14.78
C LYS A 155 5.90 17.94 14.79
N THR A 156 6.56 17.56 13.70
CA THR A 156 7.36 16.34 13.60
C THR A 156 8.78 16.58 14.10
N ILE A 157 9.57 15.50 14.20
CA ILE A 157 11.03 15.62 14.11
C ILE A 157 11.44 16.20 12.74
N ARG A 158 12.71 16.57 12.61
CA ARG A 158 13.29 17.01 11.34
C ARG A 158 13.73 15.79 10.51
N PHE A 159 13.25 15.71 9.29
CA PHE A 159 13.63 14.71 8.28
C PHE A 159 14.82 15.22 7.48
N TRP A 160 15.79 14.35 7.20
CA TRP A 160 16.94 14.64 6.35
C TRP A 160 16.79 13.90 5.03
N LEU A 161 16.52 14.62 3.96
CA LEU A 161 16.08 14.04 2.69
C LEU A 161 17.04 14.43 1.57
N GLN A 162 17.21 13.53 0.60
CA GLN A 162 18.03 13.81 -0.56
C GLN A 162 17.40 14.90 -1.42
N PRO A 163 18.19 15.74 -2.10
CA PRO A 163 17.65 16.78 -2.96
C PRO A 163 16.85 16.21 -4.13
N THR A 164 15.82 16.92 -4.55
CA THR A 164 15.00 16.59 -5.72
C THR A 164 15.55 17.35 -6.92
N ILE A 165 16.53 16.77 -7.61
CA ILE A 165 17.27 17.43 -8.71
C ILE A 165 16.54 17.28 -10.05
N SER A 166 15.94 16.12 -10.30
CA SER A 166 15.13 15.89 -11.50
C SER A 166 13.74 16.52 -11.37
N ASN A 167 13.16 16.97 -12.47
CA ASN A 167 11.82 17.59 -12.48
C ASN A 167 10.70 16.62 -12.07
N ASP A 168 10.92 15.32 -12.24
CA ASP A 168 9.95 14.27 -11.89
C ASP A 168 10.13 13.77 -10.44
N ASP A 169 11.19 14.19 -9.76
CA ASP A 169 11.52 13.77 -8.40
C ASP A 169 10.79 14.64 -7.38
N TYR A 170 10.05 14.01 -6.48
CA TYR A 170 9.45 14.68 -5.32
C TYR A 170 9.18 13.67 -4.20
N TYR A 171 9.04 14.18 -2.99
CA TYR A 171 8.57 13.40 -1.84
C TYR A 171 7.08 13.59 -1.60
N ILE A 172 6.48 12.60 -0.94
CA ILE A 172 5.11 12.61 -0.43
C ILE A 172 5.19 12.47 1.09
N ALA A 173 4.55 13.38 1.82
CA ALA A 173 4.31 13.20 3.26
C ALA A 173 2.89 12.63 3.45
N ASN A 174 2.79 11.41 3.97
CA ASN A 174 1.52 10.83 4.43
C ASN A 174 1.33 11.17 5.91
N ILE A 175 0.21 11.82 6.23
CA ILE A 175 -0.20 12.16 7.59
C ILE A 175 -1.36 11.23 7.92
N SER A 176 -1.31 10.56 9.08
CA SER A 176 -2.36 9.63 9.50
C SER A 176 -2.79 9.86 10.96
N ILE A 177 -4.10 9.77 11.19
CA ILE A 177 -4.72 9.80 12.52
C ILE A 177 -5.34 8.43 12.77
N GLY A 178 -4.68 7.61 13.59
CA GLY A 178 -5.05 6.20 13.73
C GLY A 178 -4.78 5.41 12.44
N LYS A 179 -5.44 4.25 12.30
CA LYS A 179 -5.10 3.28 11.24
C LYS A 179 -5.67 3.63 9.86
N ASN A 180 -6.86 4.25 9.81
CA ASN A 180 -7.66 4.28 8.60
C ASN A 180 -8.00 5.70 8.11
N LEU A 181 -7.43 6.73 8.73
CA LEU A 181 -7.60 8.12 8.31
C LEU A 181 -6.25 8.70 7.93
N SER A 182 -6.00 8.92 6.63
CA SER A 182 -4.73 9.45 6.14
C SER A 182 -4.91 10.48 5.02
N TYR A 183 -3.89 11.33 4.86
CA TYR A 183 -3.84 12.40 3.88
C TYR A 183 -2.43 12.51 3.32
N ASN A 184 -2.31 12.61 2.00
CA ASN A 184 -1.03 12.77 1.31
C ASN A 184 -0.81 14.25 0.94
N TYR A 185 0.31 14.82 1.38
CA TYR A 185 0.78 16.13 0.96
C TYR A 185 1.95 15.98 -0.02
N TYR A 186 1.78 16.52 -1.21
CA TYR A 186 2.73 16.44 -2.32
C TYR A 186 2.44 17.55 -3.35
N PRO A 187 3.40 17.91 -4.22
CA PRO A 187 4.80 17.47 -4.21
C PRO A 187 5.63 18.19 -3.14
N ILE A 188 6.64 17.51 -2.59
CA ILE A 188 7.63 18.09 -1.68
C ILE A 188 8.98 18.07 -2.37
N ASN A 189 9.52 19.25 -2.67
CA ASN A 189 10.82 19.42 -3.31
C ASN A 189 11.87 19.81 -2.27
N ILE A 190 13.04 19.20 -2.39
CA ILE A 190 14.17 19.40 -1.47
C ILE A 190 15.29 20.11 -2.20
N LEU A 191 15.67 21.27 -1.71
CA LEU A 191 16.87 21.97 -2.17
C LEU A 191 18.09 21.48 -1.40
N GLN A 192 19.22 21.36 -2.10
CA GLN A 192 20.49 20.91 -1.54
C GLN A 192 20.90 21.73 -0.32
N GLY A 193 21.16 21.06 0.81
CA GLY A 193 21.58 21.68 2.08
C GLY A 193 20.56 22.64 2.72
N ALA A 194 19.39 22.85 2.12
CA ALA A 194 18.41 23.80 2.64
C ALA A 194 17.65 23.23 3.84
N SER A 195 17.28 24.12 4.77
CA SER A 195 16.43 23.79 5.91
C SER A 195 15.09 24.47 5.77
N ASN A 196 14.02 23.69 5.63
CA ASN A 196 12.66 24.20 5.42
C ASN A 196 11.72 23.75 6.55
N ASN A 197 10.69 24.55 6.78
CA ASN A 197 9.57 24.21 7.65
C ASN A 197 8.29 24.30 6.82
N ILE A 198 7.50 23.23 6.78
CA ILE A 198 6.26 23.16 5.99
C ILE A 198 5.07 22.99 6.93
N LYS A 199 4.11 23.91 6.84
CA LYS A 199 2.80 23.73 7.48
C LYS A 199 1.86 23.00 6.54
N ILE A 200 1.39 21.83 6.94
CA ILE A 200 0.45 21.00 6.20
C ILE A 200 -0.95 21.20 6.77
N VAL A 201 -1.82 21.83 5.97
CA VAL A 201 -3.24 21.95 6.28
C VAL A 201 -3.94 20.71 5.75
N THR A 202 -4.47 19.89 6.66
CA THR A 202 -5.22 18.67 6.31
C THR A 202 -6.68 19.01 5.97
N PRO A 203 -7.43 18.14 5.27
CA PRO A 203 -8.83 18.40 4.96
C PRO A 203 -9.78 18.19 6.15
N TRP A 204 -9.28 17.68 7.27
CA TRP A 204 -10.11 17.26 8.39
C TRP A 204 -10.45 18.42 9.32
N PRO A 205 -11.70 18.52 9.82
CA PRO A 205 -12.02 19.44 10.91
C PRO A 205 -11.44 18.95 12.24
N SER A 206 -11.15 19.88 13.15
CA SER A 206 -10.70 19.55 14.51
C SER A 206 -11.79 18.87 15.35
N VAL A 207 -13.05 19.13 15.03
CA VAL A 207 -14.24 18.50 15.62
C VAL A 207 -15.13 17.96 14.50
N ALA A 208 -15.43 16.66 14.54
CA ALA A 208 -16.33 16.02 13.60
C ALA A 208 -17.78 16.50 13.80
N PRO A 209 -18.61 16.52 12.74
CA PRO A 209 -20.03 16.77 12.87
C PRO A 209 -20.70 15.79 13.84
N PRO A 210 -21.86 16.15 14.43
CA PRO A 210 -22.65 15.23 15.24
C PRO A 210 -22.96 13.93 14.48
N LEU A 211 -22.78 12.80 15.15
CA LEU A 211 -22.97 11.47 14.60
C LEU A 211 -24.27 10.86 15.17
N VAL A 212 -25.15 10.43 14.27
CA VAL A 212 -26.37 9.70 14.61
C VAL A 212 -26.19 8.20 14.34
N ALA A 213 -26.12 7.41 15.39
CA ALA A 213 -26.05 5.95 15.28
C ALA A 213 -27.45 5.34 15.34
N THR A 214 -27.77 4.46 14.39
CA THR A 214 -29.08 3.77 14.34
C THR A 214 -28.89 2.27 14.50
N VAL A 215 -29.59 1.67 15.47
CA VAL A 215 -29.50 0.26 15.82
C VAL A 215 -30.59 -0.54 15.12
N TYR A 216 -30.18 -1.66 14.55
CA TYR A 216 -31.02 -2.59 13.79
C TYR A 216 -31.00 -3.98 14.42
N LYS A 217 -32.15 -4.66 14.37
CA LYS A 217 -32.29 -6.08 14.74
C LYS A 217 -32.09 -7.02 13.55
N SER A 218 -32.25 -6.52 12.33
CA SER A 218 -32.00 -7.22 11.06
C SER A 218 -31.65 -6.20 9.96
N SER A 219 -31.35 -6.65 8.73
CA SER A 219 -30.96 -5.78 7.62
C SER A 219 -31.95 -4.64 7.32
N LEU A 220 -33.24 -4.85 7.57
CA LEU A 220 -34.30 -3.88 7.25
C LEU A 220 -35.05 -3.36 8.48
N GLN A 221 -34.84 -3.95 9.66
CA GLN A 221 -35.67 -3.66 10.83
C GLN A 221 -34.87 -2.97 11.93
N LYS A 222 -35.29 -1.75 12.27
CA LYS A 222 -34.76 -1.01 13.42
C LYS A 222 -35.21 -1.65 14.72
N VAL A 223 -34.42 -1.44 15.77
CA VAL A 223 -34.88 -1.72 17.13
C VAL A 223 -36.00 -0.73 17.50
N SER A 224 -36.85 -1.16 18.41
CA SER A 224 -38.04 -0.48 18.86
C SER A 224 -38.18 -0.62 20.37
N LYS A 225 -39.18 0.03 20.97
CA LYS A 225 -39.43 -0.05 22.42
C LYS A 225 -39.55 -1.49 22.95
N SER A 226 -40.02 -2.44 22.14
CA SER A 226 -40.15 -3.84 22.55
C SER A 226 -38.83 -4.59 22.64
N ASP A 227 -37.77 -4.08 22.00
CA ASP A 227 -36.44 -4.70 21.99
C ASP A 227 -35.62 -4.33 23.25
N GLY A 228 -36.21 -3.52 24.14
CA GLY A 228 -35.70 -3.23 25.48
C GLY A 228 -34.65 -2.11 25.54
N ASN A 229 -33.86 -2.09 26.61
CA ASN A 229 -32.92 -1.02 26.93
C ASN A 229 -31.56 -1.28 26.28
N LEU A 230 -31.27 -0.55 25.21
CA LEU A 230 -29.99 -0.58 24.50
C LEU A 230 -29.21 0.70 24.77
N VAL A 231 -27.90 0.55 24.84
CA VAL A 231 -26.96 1.69 24.92
C VAL A 231 -25.88 1.54 23.85
N LEU A 232 -25.43 2.66 23.31
CA LEU A 232 -24.33 2.71 22.35
C LEU A 232 -23.09 3.24 23.05
N GLN A 233 -22.00 2.49 22.99
CA GLN A 233 -20.71 2.83 23.57
C GLN A 233 -19.68 3.01 22.46
N LEU A 234 -19.02 4.16 22.45
CA LEU A 234 -17.99 4.51 21.49
C LEU A 234 -16.62 4.31 22.13
N TYR A 235 -15.73 3.61 21.44
CA TYR A 235 -14.39 3.28 21.89
C TYR A 235 -13.33 3.81 20.92
N ASP A 236 -12.16 4.14 21.43
CA ASP A 236 -10.98 4.40 20.60
C ASP A 236 -10.32 3.09 20.13
N ASN A 237 -9.24 3.21 19.36
CA ASN A 237 -8.49 2.05 18.86
C ASN A 237 -7.72 1.26 19.95
N ASN A 238 -7.63 1.80 21.16
CA ASN A 238 -6.97 1.18 22.31
C ASN A 238 -7.99 0.53 23.26
N ASP A 239 -9.24 0.38 22.80
CA ASP A 239 -10.36 -0.19 23.57
C ASP A 239 -10.78 0.64 24.80
N ASN A 240 -10.42 1.93 24.84
CA ASN A 240 -10.91 2.85 25.87
C ASN A 240 -12.30 3.38 25.49
N LYS A 241 -13.25 3.34 26.44
CA LYS A 241 -14.58 3.94 26.22
C LYS A 241 -14.48 5.46 26.23
N ILE A 242 -14.81 6.08 25.11
CA ILE A 242 -14.76 7.54 24.90
C ILE A 242 -16.11 8.20 25.20
N SER A 243 -17.21 7.56 24.83
CA SER A 243 -18.54 8.14 24.99
C SER A 243 -19.62 7.06 25.05
N GLU A 244 -20.79 7.44 25.53
CA GLU A 244 -21.95 6.56 25.66
C GLU A 244 -23.24 7.33 25.37
N SER A 245 -24.17 6.71 24.64
CA SER A 245 -25.45 7.31 24.26
C SER A 245 -26.58 6.30 24.41
N LYS A 246 -27.65 6.68 25.12
CA LYS A 246 -28.85 5.84 25.25
C LYS A 246 -29.56 5.74 23.90
N VAL A 247 -30.07 4.55 23.58
CA VAL A 247 -30.85 4.34 22.36
C VAL A 247 -32.30 4.77 22.62
N ASP A 248 -32.80 5.69 21.79
CA ASP A 248 -34.17 6.17 21.87
C ASP A 248 -35.20 5.15 21.32
N VAL A 249 -36.49 5.45 21.46
CA VAL A 249 -37.58 4.58 21.00
C VAL A 249 -37.62 4.36 19.47
N ARG A 250 -36.86 5.16 18.71
CA ARG A 250 -36.70 5.05 17.25
C ARG A 250 -35.40 4.32 16.88
N GLY A 251 -34.69 3.77 17.86
CA GLY A 251 -33.45 3.03 17.68
C GLY A 251 -32.23 3.92 17.45
N LYS A 252 -32.26 5.20 17.84
CA LYS A 252 -31.14 6.13 17.60
C LYS A 252 -30.39 6.50 18.87
N GLY A 253 -29.07 6.63 18.75
CA GLY A 253 -28.20 7.32 19.70
C GLY A 253 -27.44 8.45 19.00
N TYR A 254 -27.00 9.41 19.80
CA TYR A 254 -26.39 10.65 19.32
C TYR A 254 -25.04 10.87 19.99
N PHE A 255 -24.04 11.23 19.20
CA PHE A 255 -22.70 11.60 19.66
C PHE A 255 -22.31 12.96 19.08
N SER A 256 -21.63 13.79 19.86
CA SER A 256 -21.17 15.13 19.46
C SER A 256 -19.81 15.42 20.08
N ASN A 257 -19.15 16.49 19.62
CA ASN A 257 -17.82 16.90 20.10
C ASN A 257 -16.76 15.80 19.96
N LEU A 258 -16.90 14.96 18.93
CA LEU A 258 -15.93 13.91 18.62
C LEU A 258 -14.78 14.52 17.83
N LYS A 259 -13.56 14.07 18.09
CA LYS A 259 -12.43 14.35 17.19
C LYS A 259 -12.56 13.48 15.93
N VAL A 260 -11.92 13.90 14.85
CA VAL A 260 -11.73 13.03 13.69
C VAL A 260 -10.79 11.88 14.04
N GLY A 261 -11.02 10.71 13.46
CA GLY A 261 -10.25 9.50 13.76
C GLY A 261 -11.04 8.23 13.51
N SER A 262 -10.46 7.10 13.92
CA SER A 262 -11.11 5.79 13.86
C SER A 262 -11.64 5.38 15.24
N TYR A 263 -12.85 4.84 15.27
CA TYR A 263 -13.57 4.46 16.47
C TYR A 263 -14.26 3.10 16.30
N ILE A 264 -14.52 2.43 17.42
CA ILE A 264 -15.35 1.23 17.47
C ILE A 264 -16.65 1.57 18.20
N LEU A 265 -17.79 1.36 17.55
CA LEU A 265 -19.10 1.57 18.16
C LEU A 265 -19.71 0.22 18.52
N ARG A 266 -20.08 0.05 19.80
CA ARG A 266 -20.73 -1.14 20.32
C ARG A 266 -22.16 -0.82 20.76
N ALA A 267 -23.13 -1.61 20.31
CA ALA A 267 -24.46 -1.62 20.91
C ALA A 267 -24.46 -2.67 22.02
N ILE A 268 -24.93 -2.29 23.21
CA ILE A 268 -24.98 -3.15 24.40
C ILE A 268 -26.43 -3.28 24.86
N ASP A 269 -26.86 -4.53 25.03
CA ASP A 269 -28.16 -4.91 25.58
C ASP A 269 -28.08 -5.02 27.11
N LEU A 270 -28.90 -4.20 27.79
CA LEU A 270 -28.94 -4.09 29.25
C LEU A 270 -30.09 -4.90 29.88
N ASN A 271 -30.89 -5.64 29.10
CA ASN A 271 -32.14 -6.26 29.56
C ASN A 271 -31.97 -7.47 30.52
N GLY A 272 -30.73 -7.87 30.85
CA GLY A 272 -30.47 -9.10 31.62
C GLY A 272 -29.22 -9.11 32.50
N GLY A 273 -28.73 -7.93 32.94
CA GLY A 273 -27.62 -7.80 33.89
C GLY A 273 -26.21 -8.15 33.38
N ASN A 274 -26.10 -8.90 32.28
CA ASN A 274 -24.84 -9.38 31.71
C ASN A 274 -24.32 -8.53 30.53
N ASN A 275 -24.79 -7.28 30.36
CA ASN A 275 -24.36 -6.29 29.36
C ASN A 275 -23.89 -6.91 28.03
N ARG A 276 -24.79 -7.61 27.33
CA ARG A 276 -24.42 -8.39 26.14
C ARG A 276 -24.17 -7.47 24.96
N VAL A 277 -23.12 -7.76 24.19
CA VAL A 277 -22.86 -7.04 22.93
C VAL A 277 -23.94 -7.41 21.92
N TRP A 278 -24.77 -6.43 21.58
CA TRP A 278 -25.80 -6.54 20.55
C TRP A 278 -25.17 -6.51 19.15
N GLY A 279 -24.23 -5.59 18.91
CA GLY A 279 -23.57 -5.39 17.63
C GLY A 279 -22.29 -4.57 17.77
N VAL A 280 -21.42 -4.64 16.77
CA VAL A 280 -20.17 -3.85 16.70
C VAL A 280 -20.00 -3.31 15.28
N THR A 281 -19.53 -2.07 15.14
CA THR A 281 -19.14 -1.50 13.85
C THR A 281 -17.94 -0.57 14.00
N ASN A 282 -17.09 -0.51 12.97
CA ASN A 282 -15.95 0.40 12.89
C ASN A 282 -16.39 1.70 12.20
N ILE A 283 -15.92 2.83 12.69
CA ILE A 283 -16.28 4.16 12.19
C ILE A 283 -15.03 4.95 11.90
N ILE A 284 -14.99 5.58 10.73
CA ILE A 284 -13.98 6.58 10.39
C ILE A 284 -14.69 7.92 10.34
N LEU A 285 -14.31 8.82 11.24
CA LEU A 285 -14.79 10.20 11.26
C LEU A 285 -13.75 11.07 10.56
N ASP A 286 -13.99 11.38 9.29
CA ASP A 286 -13.14 12.24 8.45
C ASP A 286 -13.64 13.70 8.38
N GLY A 287 -14.76 13.99 9.05
CA GLY A 287 -15.45 15.28 9.01
C GLY A 287 -16.69 15.31 8.11
N LYS A 288 -16.99 14.23 7.36
CA LYS A 288 -18.17 14.13 6.50
C LYS A 288 -19.24 13.20 7.04
N GLN A 289 -18.84 12.19 7.82
CA GLN A 289 -19.77 11.21 8.37
C GLN A 289 -20.71 11.83 9.42
N THR A 290 -22.02 11.68 9.22
CA THR A 290 -23.05 12.19 10.14
C THR A 290 -24.00 11.11 10.65
N SER A 291 -23.93 9.89 10.11
CA SER A 291 -24.75 8.77 10.58
C SER A 291 -24.03 7.44 10.48
N VAL A 292 -24.43 6.45 11.26
CA VAL A 292 -23.89 5.09 11.19
C VAL A 292 -24.98 4.08 11.52
N GLN A 293 -24.92 2.90 10.91
CA GLN A 293 -25.83 1.81 11.19
C GLN A 293 -25.10 0.71 11.93
N ILE A 294 -25.76 0.13 12.92
CA ILE A 294 -25.24 -1.01 13.69
C ILE A 294 -26.29 -2.10 13.75
N PHE A 295 -25.90 -3.30 13.33
CA PHE A 295 -26.79 -4.44 13.21
C PHE A 295 -26.54 -5.43 14.35
N LYS A 296 -27.58 -6.16 14.73
CA LYS A 296 -27.45 -7.27 15.68
C LYS A 296 -26.48 -8.31 15.12
N ASN A 297 -25.52 -8.75 15.94
CA ASN A 297 -24.64 -9.86 15.64
C ASN A 297 -25.50 -11.09 15.33
N GLN A 298 -25.43 -11.58 14.09
CA GLN A 298 -26.09 -12.82 13.71
C GLN A 298 -25.32 -13.98 14.35
N THR A 299 -25.92 -14.65 15.33
CA THR A 299 -25.33 -15.85 15.93
C THR A 299 -25.49 -17.00 14.93
N ASN A 300 -24.40 -17.42 14.27
CA ASN A 300 -24.36 -18.76 13.68
C ASN A 300 -24.38 -19.76 14.85
N ASN A 301 -25.51 -20.43 15.06
CA ASN A 301 -25.61 -21.54 15.98
C ASN A 301 -24.81 -22.75 15.46
N LYS A 302 -24.02 -23.34 16.37
CA LYS A 302 -23.19 -24.56 16.27
C LYS A 302 -21.94 -24.50 15.38
N ILE A 303 -20.80 -24.26 16.01
CA ILE A 303 -19.66 -25.17 15.89
C ILE A 303 -19.45 -25.74 17.30
N LEU A 304 -19.65 -27.07 17.43
CA LEU A 304 -19.29 -27.80 18.64
C LEU A 304 -17.77 -27.67 18.82
N ASN A 305 -17.36 -27.14 19.98
CA ASN A 305 -16.02 -27.40 20.49
C ASN A 305 -15.95 -28.88 20.87
N THR A 306 -15.26 -29.68 20.05
CA THR A 306 -14.70 -30.94 20.52
C THR A 306 -13.20 -30.84 20.36
N THR A 307 -12.52 -30.61 21.48
CA THR A 307 -11.07 -30.74 21.61
C THR A 307 -10.72 -32.21 21.39
N GLN A 308 -10.13 -32.53 20.23
CA GLN A 308 -9.34 -33.76 20.08
C GLN A 308 -7.90 -33.36 19.85
N THR A 309 -7.13 -33.52 20.91
CA THR A 309 -5.67 -33.57 20.91
C THR A 309 -5.22 -34.65 19.93
N VAL A 310 -4.47 -34.24 18.90
CA VAL A 310 -3.66 -35.16 18.10
C VAL A 310 -2.25 -34.61 18.10
N LEU A 311 -1.38 -35.28 18.86
CA LEU A 311 0.07 -35.13 18.81
C LEU A 311 0.57 -35.84 17.54
N TYR A 312 1.33 -35.16 16.69
CA TYR A 312 2.30 -35.83 15.83
C TYR A 312 3.61 -35.05 15.73
N SER A 313 4.66 -35.86 15.75
CA SER A 313 6.09 -35.60 15.79
C SER A 313 6.64 -34.93 14.53
N ASN A 314 7.73 -34.18 14.73
CA ASN A 314 8.59 -33.57 13.72
C ASN A 314 9.11 -34.58 12.68
N GLU A 315 9.20 -34.13 11.42
CA GLU A 315 10.39 -34.28 10.56
C GLU A 315 10.27 -33.41 9.27
N GLY A 316 11.29 -32.57 9.01
CA GLY A 316 11.79 -32.25 7.65
C GLY A 316 11.14 -31.14 6.79
N SER A 317 11.92 -30.06 6.58
CA SER A 317 12.04 -29.23 5.35
C SER A 317 11.03 -28.12 5.01
N VAL A 318 11.47 -26.88 5.26
CA VAL A 318 11.36 -25.60 4.49
C VAL A 318 10.33 -25.51 3.34
N ASN A 319 9.32 -24.62 3.46
CA ASN A 319 9.08 -23.49 2.53
C ASN A 319 7.84 -22.61 2.87
N SER A 320 8.07 -21.29 2.75
CA SER A 320 7.13 -20.15 2.60
C SER A 320 5.90 -20.04 3.51
N ASP A 321 5.95 -19.12 4.48
CA ASP A 321 4.78 -18.65 5.23
C ASP A 321 3.80 -17.87 4.33
N PRO A 322 2.50 -18.23 4.30
CA PRO A 322 1.46 -17.31 3.86
C PRO A 322 1.13 -16.33 5.00
N ILE A 323 1.32 -15.04 4.72
CA ILE A 323 0.91 -13.93 5.58
C ILE A 323 -0.56 -14.11 5.97
N THR A 324 -0.84 -14.32 7.25
CA THR A 324 -2.20 -14.38 7.79
C THR A 324 -2.71 -12.95 7.96
N ILE A 325 -3.53 -12.50 7.02
CA ILE A 325 -4.23 -11.21 7.12
C ILE A 325 -5.45 -11.42 8.02
N SER A 326 -5.38 -10.93 9.26
CA SER A 326 -6.57 -10.80 10.11
C SER A 326 -7.34 -9.55 9.66
N GLN A 327 -8.42 -9.73 8.87
CA GLN A 327 -9.33 -8.64 8.48
C GLN A 327 -10.73 -8.88 9.06
N ASN A 328 -11.02 -8.23 10.18
CA ASN A 328 -12.40 -7.88 10.53
C ASN A 328 -12.77 -6.59 9.80
N VAL A 329 -13.05 -6.70 8.51
CA VAL A 329 -13.76 -5.68 7.74
C VAL A 329 -15.01 -6.37 7.20
N GLN A 330 -16.13 -6.23 7.91
CA GLN A 330 -17.46 -6.54 7.38
C GLN A 330 -18.01 -5.25 6.74
N THR A 331 -17.79 -5.10 5.43
CA THR A 331 -18.61 -4.23 4.59
C THR A 331 -19.99 -4.89 4.48
N VAL A 332 -21.06 -4.14 4.77
CA VAL A 332 -22.42 -4.60 4.52
C VAL A 332 -22.62 -4.59 3.01
N ILE A 333 -22.43 -5.74 2.38
CA ILE A 333 -22.73 -5.94 0.97
C ILE A 333 -24.26 -5.95 0.83
N SER A 334 -24.81 -5.09 -0.04
CA SER A 334 -26.25 -5.10 -0.32
C SER A 334 -26.62 -6.44 -0.95
N HIS A 335 -27.78 -6.99 -0.58
CA HIS A 335 -28.28 -8.26 -1.15
C HIS A 335 -28.44 -8.20 -2.68
N ASP A 336 -28.52 -7.00 -3.24
CA ASP A 336 -28.58 -6.72 -4.67
C ASP A 336 -27.24 -7.00 -5.37
N LEU A 337 -26.10 -6.69 -4.72
CA LEU A 337 -24.76 -6.98 -5.28
C LEU A 337 -24.55 -8.48 -5.47
N LEU A 338 -25.07 -9.29 -4.55
CA LEU A 338 -25.03 -10.75 -4.60
C LEU A 338 -25.81 -11.34 -5.77
N ILE A 339 -26.93 -10.71 -6.13
CA ILE A 339 -27.75 -11.10 -7.27
C ILE A 339 -27.03 -10.71 -8.56
N ASP A 340 -26.38 -9.54 -8.58
CA ASP A 340 -25.68 -9.01 -9.76
C ASP A 340 -24.38 -9.76 -10.07
N ILE A 341 -23.61 -10.20 -9.06
CA ILE A 341 -22.40 -11.03 -9.23
C ILE A 341 -22.76 -12.41 -9.82
N LYS A 342 -23.86 -13.01 -9.36
CA LYS A 342 -24.34 -14.31 -9.88
C LYS A 342 -24.81 -14.19 -11.32
N ALA A 343 -25.63 -13.18 -11.63
CA ALA A 343 -26.17 -12.97 -12.97
C ALA A 343 -25.10 -12.59 -14.01
N TRP A 344 -24.01 -11.92 -13.61
CA TRP A 344 -22.88 -11.58 -14.50
C TRP A 344 -22.05 -12.79 -14.92
N ASN A 345 -21.82 -13.75 -14.02
CA ASN A 345 -20.98 -14.91 -14.29
C ASN A 345 -21.69 -16.00 -15.12
N ASP A 346 -23.03 -16.00 -15.18
CA ASP A 346 -23.83 -16.96 -15.97
C ASP A 346 -23.82 -16.66 -17.48
N ASN A 347 -22.91 -15.81 -17.97
CA ASN A 347 -22.84 -15.31 -19.36
C ASN A 347 -24.16 -14.68 -19.86
N SER A 348 -25.05 -14.26 -18.96
CA SER A 348 -26.27 -13.53 -19.32
C SER A 348 -25.91 -12.08 -19.65
N SER A 349 -26.22 -11.65 -20.88
CA SER A 349 -25.89 -10.33 -21.45
C SER A 349 -26.61 -9.14 -20.81
N THR A 350 -27.12 -9.27 -19.58
CA THR A 350 -28.08 -8.32 -18.98
C THR A 350 -27.47 -7.33 -18.00
N ILE A 351 -26.23 -7.53 -17.53
CA ILE A 351 -25.56 -6.61 -16.59
C ILE A 351 -24.25 -6.11 -17.21
N SER A 352 -24.15 -4.80 -17.42
CA SER A 352 -22.93 -4.15 -17.90
C SER A 352 -21.89 -4.07 -16.78
N ASN A 353 -20.62 -4.30 -17.13
CA ASN A 353 -19.45 -4.17 -16.23
C ASN A 353 -19.43 -2.87 -15.39
N SER A 354 -19.93 -1.76 -15.95
CA SER A 354 -20.01 -0.47 -15.26
C SER A 354 -21.03 -0.43 -14.12
N LYS A 355 -22.05 -1.29 -14.14
CA LYS A 355 -23.12 -1.32 -13.13
C LYS A 355 -22.64 -2.00 -11.85
N LEU A 356 -22.04 -3.18 -11.97
CA LEU A 356 -21.47 -3.93 -10.84
C LEU A 356 -20.40 -3.13 -10.08
N LEU A 357 -19.55 -2.42 -10.83
CA LEU A 357 -18.54 -1.55 -10.23
C LEU A 357 -19.16 -0.32 -9.55
N SER A 358 -20.23 0.24 -10.12
CA SER A 358 -20.94 1.36 -9.49
C SER A 358 -21.62 0.96 -8.17
N ASP A 359 -22.07 -0.28 -8.04
CA ASP A 359 -22.70 -0.79 -6.82
C ASP A 359 -21.69 -1.01 -5.67
N VAL A 360 -20.40 -1.17 -5.99
CA VAL A 360 -19.28 -1.09 -5.03
C VAL A 360 -18.63 0.31 -4.96
N GLY A 361 -19.21 1.32 -5.62
CA GLY A 361 -18.76 2.71 -5.56
C GLY A 361 -17.56 3.06 -6.45
N ILE A 362 -17.22 2.21 -7.43
CA ILE A 362 -16.06 2.35 -8.30
C ILE A 362 -16.51 2.69 -9.74
N LYS A 363 -15.84 3.63 -10.40
CA LYS A 363 -16.10 3.99 -11.81
C LYS A 363 -14.96 3.53 -12.70
N ALA A 364 -15.07 2.34 -13.29
CA ALA A 364 -14.07 1.82 -14.22
C ALA A 364 -14.63 1.59 -15.63
N ASN A 365 -13.86 2.00 -16.64
CA ASN A 365 -14.21 1.90 -18.06
C ASN A 365 -13.83 0.53 -18.68
N HIS A 366 -13.03 -0.26 -17.97
CA HIS A 366 -12.61 -1.61 -18.38
C HIS A 366 -12.30 -2.45 -17.14
N ILE A 367 -12.82 -3.68 -17.07
CA ILE A 367 -12.50 -4.64 -15.99
C ILE A 367 -11.35 -5.52 -16.45
N PRO A 368 -10.20 -5.55 -15.75
CA PRO A 368 -9.11 -6.47 -16.04
C PRO A 368 -9.51 -7.94 -15.83
N SER A 369 -8.99 -8.83 -16.67
CA SER A 369 -9.28 -10.27 -16.65
C SER A 369 -8.95 -10.96 -15.32
N TRP A 370 -7.99 -10.43 -14.55
CA TRP A 370 -7.65 -10.97 -13.23
C TRP A 370 -8.79 -10.77 -12.20
N ILE A 371 -9.60 -9.73 -12.33
CA ILE A 371 -10.79 -9.51 -11.46
C ILE A 371 -11.82 -10.61 -11.74
N THR A 372 -12.05 -10.93 -13.01
CA THR A 372 -12.95 -12.01 -13.44
C THR A 372 -12.51 -13.38 -12.94
N ASN A 373 -11.20 -13.65 -12.93
CA ASN A 373 -10.66 -14.91 -12.42
C ASN A 373 -10.84 -15.04 -10.90
N ASN A 374 -10.62 -13.96 -10.15
CA ASN A 374 -10.83 -13.95 -8.72
C ASN A 374 -12.32 -14.07 -8.34
N ALA A 375 -13.23 -13.49 -9.12
CA ALA A 375 -14.68 -13.67 -8.91
C ALA A 375 -15.13 -15.13 -9.07
N LYS A 376 -14.51 -15.91 -9.97
CA LYS A 376 -14.75 -17.36 -10.08
C LYS A 376 -14.32 -18.10 -8.81
N TRP A 377 -13.23 -17.69 -8.17
CA TRP A 377 -12.79 -18.28 -6.90
C TRP A 377 -13.74 -17.98 -5.75
N VAL A 378 -14.50 -16.88 -5.80
CA VAL A 378 -15.59 -16.60 -4.84
C VAL A 378 -16.71 -17.63 -4.98
N MET A 379 -17.14 -17.91 -6.22
CA MET A 379 -18.23 -18.86 -6.49
C MET A 379 -17.83 -20.32 -6.24
N ASP A 380 -16.56 -20.68 -6.48
CA ASP A 380 -15.99 -21.98 -6.11
C ASP A 380 -15.85 -22.16 -4.58
N GLY A 381 -16.14 -21.12 -3.78
CA GLY A 381 -15.95 -21.10 -2.33
C GLY A 381 -14.48 -21.12 -1.89
N LYS A 382 -13.54 -20.85 -2.81
CA LYS A 382 -12.09 -20.84 -2.54
C LYS A 382 -11.64 -19.57 -1.82
N ILE A 383 -12.34 -18.47 -2.06
CA ILE A 383 -12.21 -17.22 -1.30
C ILE A 383 -13.59 -16.76 -0.87
N THR A 384 -13.68 -16.07 0.28
CA THR A 384 -14.98 -15.56 0.72
C THR A 384 -15.34 -14.28 -0.04
N GLU A 385 -16.63 -14.00 -0.15
CA GLU A 385 -17.15 -12.78 -0.79
C GLU A 385 -16.60 -11.51 -0.13
N ILE A 386 -16.49 -11.53 1.20
CA ILE A 386 -15.98 -10.42 1.98
C ILE A 386 -14.49 -10.18 1.70
N ASP A 387 -13.71 -11.25 1.52
CA ASP A 387 -12.30 -11.15 1.15
C ASP A 387 -12.12 -10.54 -0.24
N PHE A 388 -12.99 -10.90 -1.20
CA PHE A 388 -12.95 -10.34 -2.55
C PHE A 388 -13.26 -8.84 -2.56
N VAL A 389 -14.34 -8.41 -1.89
CA VAL A 389 -14.70 -6.99 -1.80
C VAL A 389 -13.62 -6.18 -1.08
N ASN A 390 -13.08 -6.71 0.02
CA ASN A 390 -12.00 -6.05 0.76
C ASN A 390 -10.72 -5.90 -0.08
N ALA A 391 -10.38 -6.91 -0.88
CA ALA A 391 -9.24 -6.83 -1.78
C ALA A 391 -9.42 -5.76 -2.85
N ILE A 392 -10.59 -5.68 -3.51
CA ILE A 392 -10.87 -4.65 -4.52
C ILE A 392 -10.88 -3.25 -3.90
N MET A 393 -11.50 -3.09 -2.72
CA MET A 393 -11.50 -1.82 -1.98
C MET A 393 -10.09 -1.38 -1.58
N TYR A 394 -9.26 -2.32 -1.13
CA TYR A 394 -7.86 -2.05 -0.82
C TYR A 394 -7.11 -1.54 -2.05
N LEU A 395 -7.26 -2.20 -3.21
CA LEU A 395 -6.60 -1.79 -4.44
C LEU A 395 -7.02 -0.40 -4.91
N HIS A 396 -8.30 -0.05 -4.77
CA HIS A 396 -8.82 1.28 -5.12
C HIS A 396 -8.31 2.35 -4.14
N THR A 397 -8.44 2.12 -2.82
CA THR A 397 -7.96 3.05 -1.78
C THR A 397 -6.43 3.24 -1.81
N SER A 398 -5.69 2.23 -2.23
CA SER A 398 -4.23 2.28 -2.42
C SER A 398 -3.82 2.93 -3.74
N GLY A 399 -4.76 3.33 -4.61
CA GLY A 399 -4.49 3.96 -5.90
C GLY A 399 -3.93 3.02 -6.97
N ILE A 400 -4.00 1.71 -6.76
CA ILE A 400 -3.51 0.68 -7.69
C ILE A 400 -4.50 0.52 -8.87
N ILE A 401 -5.79 0.63 -8.57
CA ILE A 401 -6.86 0.74 -9.58
C ILE A 401 -7.57 2.09 -9.39
N LYS A 402 -8.01 2.70 -10.49
CA LYS A 402 -8.63 4.04 -10.52
C LYS A 402 -10.14 3.96 -10.72
#